data_AF-A0A6I3LE56-F1
#
_entry.id   AF-A0A6I3LE56-F1
#
_cell.length_a   1.000
_cell.length_b   1.000
_cell.length_c   1.000
_cell.angle_alpha   90.00
_cell.angle_beta   90.00
_cell.angle_gamma   90.00
#
_symmetry.space_group_name_H-M   'P 1'
#
loop_
_entity.id
_entity.type
_entity.pdbx_description
1 polymer ?
#
loop_
_entity_poly.entity_id
_entity_poly.type
_entity_poly.pdbx_seq_one_letter_code
_entity_poly.pdbx_strand_id
1 'polypeptide(L)'
;GGGMSADAHHMTAPHPEGLGAYLVMKNCLEDAGVTADEVDHINMHGTSTPLGDIAESNAISRLLGDHAFDIQINSTKSMTGHLLGAAGVVEAIAA
;
A
#
# COMPACT_ATOMS: atom_id res chain seq x y z
N GLY A 1 -5.34 3.87 12.24
CA GLY A 1 -5.87 2.50 12.31
C GLY A 1 -4.83 1.52 11.84
N GLY A 2 -5.19 0.24 11.79
CA GLY A 2 -4.38 -0.83 11.20
C GLY A 2 -5.27 -1.81 10.44
N GLY A 3 -4.70 -2.49 9.45
CA GLY A 3 -5.41 -3.49 8.66
C GLY A 3 -4.52 -4.68 8.35
N MET A 4 -5.14 -5.85 8.17
CA MET A 4 -4.49 -7.03 7.61
C MET A 4 -5.43 -7.72 6.62
N SER A 5 -4.85 -8.31 5.57
CA SER A 5 -5.54 -9.14 4.60
C SER A 5 -4.60 -10.25 4.10
N ALA A 6 -5.16 -11.26 3.42
CA ALA A 6 -4.40 -12.30 2.75
C ALA A 6 -5.00 -12.54 1.36
N ASP A 7 -4.17 -12.53 0.32
CA ASP A 7 -4.64 -12.64 -1.07
C ASP A 7 -5.26 -14.02 -1.38
N ALA A 8 -4.78 -15.10 -0.75
CA ALA A 8 -5.19 -16.49 -0.99
C ALA A 8 -5.26 -16.90 -2.48
N HIS A 9 -4.50 -16.22 -3.35
CA HIS A 9 -4.59 -16.32 -4.80
C HIS A 9 -3.46 -17.16 -5.42
N HIS A 10 -2.21 -16.81 -5.10
CA HIS A 10 -1.01 -17.49 -5.61
C HIS A 10 0.06 -17.55 -4.50
N MET A 11 0.99 -18.49 -4.61
CA MET A 11 1.99 -18.72 -3.56
C MET A 11 2.94 -17.53 -3.35
N THR A 12 3.28 -16.82 -4.42
CA THR A 12 4.29 -15.73 -4.40
C THR A 12 3.90 -14.50 -5.19
N ALA A 13 2.78 -14.56 -5.94
CA ALA A 13 2.35 -13.45 -6.79
C ALA A 13 1.16 -12.76 -6.12
N PRO A 14 1.09 -11.43 -6.16
CA PRO A 14 -0.08 -10.72 -5.67
C PRO A 14 -1.29 -11.06 -6.54
N HIS A 15 -2.49 -10.78 -6.02
CA HIS A 15 -3.67 -10.78 -6.87
C HIS A 15 -3.46 -9.80 -8.07
N PRO A 16 -3.77 -10.16 -9.32
CA PRO A 16 -3.51 -9.32 -10.50
C PRO A 16 -4.13 -7.92 -10.43
N GLU A 17 -5.26 -7.80 -9.74
CA GLU A 17 -5.97 -6.53 -9.51
C GLU A 17 -5.63 -5.86 -8.16
N GLY A 18 -4.66 -6.36 -7.41
CA GLY A 18 -4.28 -5.80 -6.11
C GLY A 18 -5.34 -5.94 -5.01
N LEU A 19 -6.18 -6.98 -5.07
CA LEU A 19 -7.33 -7.11 -4.18
C LEU A 19 -6.95 -7.12 -2.68
N GLY A 20 -5.92 -7.85 -2.26
CA GLY A 20 -5.50 -7.84 -0.85
C GLY A 20 -4.93 -6.49 -0.43
N ALA A 21 -4.17 -5.82 -1.30
CA ALA A 21 -3.68 -4.45 -1.06
C ALA A 21 -4.85 -3.46 -0.88
N TYR A 22 -5.88 -3.58 -1.72
CA TYR A 22 -7.10 -2.77 -1.59
C TYR A 22 -7.82 -3.06 -0.26
N LEU A 23 -8.01 -4.34 0.08
CA LEU A 23 -8.72 -4.75 1.29
C LEU A 23 -7.98 -4.34 2.56
N VAL A 24 -6.64 -4.48 2.61
CA VAL A 24 -5.86 -4.09 3.79
C VAL A 24 -5.93 -2.59 4.03
N MET A 25 -5.81 -1.77 2.98
CA MET A 25 -5.93 -0.32 3.09
C MET A 25 -7.36 0.10 3.47
N LYS A 26 -8.39 -0.49 2.86
CA LYS A 26 -9.80 -0.26 3.23
C LYS A 26 -10.06 -0.58 4.70
N ASN A 27 -9.60 -1.73 5.18
CA ASN A 27 -9.74 -2.13 6.58
C ASN A 27 -9.00 -1.14 7.52
N CYS A 28 -7.83 -0.64 7.11
CA CYS A 28 -7.06 0.34 7.88
C CYS A 28 -7.81 1.68 8.03
N LEU A 29 -8.44 2.18 6.96
CA LEU A 29 -9.26 3.39 6.98
C LEU A 29 -10.50 3.20 7.87
N GLU A 30 -11.18 2.06 7.73
CA GLU A 30 -12.34 1.71 8.57
C GLU A 30 -11.98 1.63 10.06
N ASP A 31 -10.85 1.00 10.41
CA ASP A 31 -10.34 0.94 11.78
C ASP A 31 -9.91 2.31 12.32
N ALA A 32 -9.38 3.18 11.45
CA ALA A 32 -9.03 4.55 11.79
C ALA A 32 -10.25 5.48 11.94
N GLY A 33 -11.40 5.12 11.37
CA GLY A 33 -12.58 5.98 11.31
C GLY A 33 -12.41 7.21 10.41
N VAL A 34 -11.55 7.11 9.40
CA VAL A 34 -11.25 8.20 8.44
C VAL A 34 -11.62 7.80 7.01
N THR A 35 -11.88 8.77 6.15
CA THR A 35 -12.18 8.55 4.74
C THR A 35 -10.90 8.56 3.90
N ALA A 36 -11.00 8.10 2.65
CA ALA A 36 -9.87 8.11 1.72
C ALA A 36 -9.37 9.54 1.42
N ASP A 37 -10.29 10.53 1.38
CA ASP A 37 -9.96 11.93 1.10
C ASP A 37 -9.16 12.62 2.22
N GLU A 38 -9.11 12.00 3.41
CA GLU A 38 -8.31 12.47 4.56
C GLU A 38 -6.85 11.96 4.53
N VAL A 39 -6.47 11.17 3.53
CA VAL A 39 -5.09 10.67 3.37
C VAL A 39 -4.25 11.72 2.65
N ASP A 40 -3.18 12.20 3.27
CA ASP A 40 -2.30 13.22 2.67
C ASP A 40 -1.11 12.62 1.89
N HIS A 41 -0.70 11.40 2.24
CA HIS A 41 0.53 10.77 1.75
C HIS A 41 0.46 9.24 1.81
N ILE A 42 1.16 8.58 0.88
CA ILE A 42 1.41 7.13 0.92
C ILE A 42 2.91 6.83 0.78
N ASN A 43 3.46 6.14 1.79
CA ASN A 43 4.71 5.41 1.69
C ASN A 43 4.39 3.97 1.22
N MET A 44 4.56 3.72 -0.07
CA MET A 44 4.28 2.43 -0.69
C MET A 44 5.22 1.34 -0.17
N HIS A 45 4.75 0.10 -0.27
CA HIS A 45 5.62 -1.05 -0.23
C HIS A 45 6.65 -0.99 -1.37
N GLY A 46 6.24 -0.76 -2.63
CA GLY A 46 7.09 -0.35 -3.75
C GLY A 46 8.45 -1.04 -3.81
N THR A 47 8.46 -2.34 -4.16
CA THR A 47 9.68 -3.16 -4.18
C THR A 47 10.42 -3.13 -5.51
N SER A 48 9.97 -2.30 -6.46
CA SER A 48 10.51 -2.27 -7.83
C SER A 48 10.30 -3.60 -8.56
N THR A 49 9.22 -4.33 -8.23
CA THR A 49 8.84 -5.56 -8.92
C THR A 49 7.64 -5.29 -9.83
N PRO A 50 7.69 -5.64 -11.13
CA PRO A 50 6.64 -5.24 -12.07
C PRO A 50 5.22 -5.66 -11.64
N LEU A 51 5.06 -6.89 -11.13
CA LEU A 51 3.75 -7.36 -10.69
C LEU A 51 3.28 -6.70 -9.39
N GLY A 52 4.18 -6.51 -8.43
CA GLY A 52 3.87 -5.92 -7.13
C GLY A 52 3.48 -4.45 -7.26
N ASP A 53 4.30 -3.67 -7.95
CA ASP A 53 4.11 -2.23 -8.07
C ASP A 53 2.85 -1.89 -8.90
N ILE A 54 2.54 -2.68 -9.94
CA ILE A 54 1.28 -2.54 -10.69
C ILE A 54 0.06 -2.87 -9.81
N ALA A 55 0.11 -3.97 -9.06
CA ALA A 55 -0.99 -4.37 -8.18
C ALA A 55 -1.23 -3.35 -7.07
N GLU A 56 -0.16 -2.83 -6.46
CA GLU A 56 -0.23 -1.80 -5.41
C GLU A 56 -0.80 -0.49 -5.95
N SER A 57 -0.32 -0.03 -7.11
CA SER A 57 -0.82 1.20 -7.76
C SER A 57 -2.30 1.09 -8.12
N ASN A 58 -2.74 -0.05 -8.68
CA ASN A 58 -4.14 -0.29 -8.99
C ASN A 58 -5.02 -0.26 -7.73
N ALA A 59 -4.54 -0.83 -6.63
CA ALA A 59 -5.26 -0.84 -5.36
C ALA A 59 -5.42 0.58 -4.78
N ILE A 60 -4.36 1.39 -4.85
CA ILE A 60 -4.36 2.79 -4.43
C ILE A 60 -5.36 3.58 -5.27
N SER A 61 -5.25 3.55 -6.61
CA SER A 61 -6.17 4.25 -7.50
C SER A 61 -7.62 3.83 -7.29
N ARG A 62 -7.87 2.54 -7.03
CA ARG A 62 -9.22 2.04 -6.74
C ARG A 62 -9.77 2.55 -5.41
N LEU A 63 -8.94 2.68 -4.38
CA LEU A 63 -9.38 3.09 -3.04
C LEU A 63 -9.59 4.59 -2.94
N LEU A 64 -8.65 5.37 -3.47
CA LEU A 64 -8.63 6.83 -3.35
C LEU A 64 -9.38 7.52 -4.49
N GLY A 65 -9.64 6.83 -5.60
CA GLY A 65 -10.30 7.44 -6.76
C GLY A 65 -9.50 8.61 -7.30
N ASP A 66 -10.18 9.75 -7.52
CA ASP A 66 -9.55 10.97 -8.05
C ASP A 66 -8.51 11.55 -7.07
N HIS A 67 -8.71 11.38 -5.75
CA HIS A 67 -7.77 11.87 -4.73
C HIS A 67 -6.37 11.24 -4.86
N ALA A 68 -6.26 10.07 -5.50
CA ALA A 68 -4.96 9.44 -5.77
C ALA A 68 -4.02 10.33 -6.60
N PHE A 69 -4.56 11.26 -7.38
CA PHE A 69 -3.79 12.17 -8.24
C PHE A 69 -3.38 13.47 -7.54
N ASP A 70 -3.94 13.75 -6.36
CA ASP A 70 -3.70 14.98 -5.60
C ASP A 70 -2.75 14.77 -4.40
N ILE A 71 -2.42 13.52 -4.07
CA ILE A 71 -1.53 13.17 -2.94
C ILE A 71 -0.10 12.85 -3.37
N GLN A 72 0.83 12.97 -2.43
CA GLN A 72 2.21 12.54 -2.64
C GLN A 72 2.37 11.05 -2.36
N ILE A 73 3.08 10.35 -3.25
CA ILE A 73 3.35 8.92 -3.14
C ILE A 73 4.85 8.70 -3.30
N ASN A 74 5.45 7.91 -2.40
CA ASN A 74 6.85 7.52 -2.49
C ASN A 74 7.08 6.08 -2.01
N SER A 75 8.32 5.60 -2.07
CA SER A 75 8.77 4.38 -1.39
C SER A 75 10.14 4.63 -0.76
N THR A 76 10.22 4.46 0.55
CA THR A 76 11.47 4.61 1.31
C THR A 76 12.52 3.55 0.93
N LYS A 77 12.09 2.43 0.33
CA LYS A 77 12.98 1.35 -0.13
C LYS A 77 13.94 1.81 -1.24
N SER A 78 13.59 2.86 -1.98
CA SER A 78 14.49 3.46 -2.98
C SER A 78 15.81 3.98 -2.36
N MET A 79 15.78 4.40 -1.10
CA MET A 79 16.94 4.94 -0.38
C MET A 79 17.59 3.92 0.56
N THR A 80 16.81 3.01 1.13
CA THR A 80 17.24 2.12 2.21
C THR A 80 17.38 0.64 1.79
N GLY A 81 16.90 0.30 0.59
CA GLY A 81 16.74 -1.09 0.16
C GLY A 81 15.59 -1.80 0.84
N HIS A 82 15.34 -3.07 0.48
CA HIS A 82 14.29 -3.85 1.12
C HIS A 82 14.82 -4.53 2.39
N LEU A 83 14.54 -3.92 3.54
CA LEU A 83 15.02 -4.38 4.86
C LEU A 83 14.30 -5.62 5.41
N LEU A 84 13.62 -6.40 4.55
CA LEU A 84 12.90 -7.62 4.89
C LEU A 84 11.99 -7.42 6.12
N GLY A 85 12.21 -8.18 7.21
CA GLY A 85 11.41 -8.09 8.43
C GLY A 85 11.44 -6.73 9.13
N ALA A 86 12.44 -5.88 8.84
CA ALA A 86 12.52 -4.52 9.38
C ALA A 86 11.89 -3.45 8.47
N ALA A 87 11.41 -3.81 7.27
CA ALA A 87 10.85 -2.85 6.31
C ALA A 87 9.69 -2.05 6.93
N GLY A 88 8.70 -2.73 7.52
CA GLY A 88 7.51 -2.06 8.05
C GLY A 88 7.80 -1.06 9.17
N VAL A 89 8.73 -1.35 10.09
CA VAL A 89 9.05 -0.42 11.19
C VAL A 89 9.83 0.80 10.70
N VAL A 90 10.77 0.62 9.77
CA VAL A 90 11.53 1.74 9.21
C VAL A 90 10.62 2.63 8.37
N GLU A 91 9.73 2.04 7.59
CA GLU A 91 8.74 2.76 6.76
C GLU A 91 7.73 3.54 7.61
N ALA A 92 7.29 2.99 8.74
CA ALA A 92 6.40 3.68 9.67
C ALA A 92 7.07 4.87 10.39
N ILE A 93 8.40 4.85 10.57
CA ILE A 93 9.15 5.99 11.13
C ILE A 93 9.36 7.09 10.08
N ALA A 94 9.46 6.70 8.81
CA ALA A 94 9.72 7.63 7.71
C ALA A 94 8.45 8.31 7.16
N ALA A 95 7.28 7.75 7.45
CA ALA A 95 5.97 8.23 7.00
C ALA A 95 5.39 9.29 7.94
#